data_AF-A0AA49GGY1-F1
#
_entry.id   AF-A0AA49GGY1-F1
#
_cell.length_a   1.000
_cell.length_b   1.000
_cell.length_c   1.000
_cell.angle_alpha   90.00
_cell.angle_beta   90.00
_cell.angle_gamma   90.00
#
_symmetry.space_group_name_H-M   'P 1'
#
loop_
_entity.id
_entity.type
_entity.pdbx_description
1 polymer ?
#
loop_
_entity_poly.entity_id
_entity_poly.type
_entity_poly.pdbx_seq_one_letter_code
_entity_poly.pdbx_strand_id
1 'polypeptide(L)'
;MYYVLSKDMIESAILPHLPTAKRGFKTQSNLVEIVNCILYKLKTGIQWHLLPVKSLFSERVLHYKTVFGHYRKWCRQNAWKACWITLLSENKAKLNLSSGDVDGSHTTAIRGGEQTAYQGRKKRKTTAISMVYASLGV
;
A
#
# COMPACT_ATOMS: atom_id res chain seq x y z
N MET A 1 -10.57 0.81 19.24
CA MET A 1 -9.45 0.84 18.28
C MET A 1 -10.02 0.96 16.88
N TYR A 2 -9.53 1.89 16.06
CA TYR A 2 -10.06 2.10 14.70
C TYR A 2 -9.43 1.10 13.72
N TYR A 3 -10.26 0.51 12.87
CA TYR A 3 -9.85 -0.44 11.83
C TYR A 3 -10.34 0.02 10.46
N VAL A 4 -9.42 0.11 9.49
CA VAL A 4 -9.78 0.46 8.10
C VAL A 4 -10.53 -0.67 7.41
N LEU A 5 -10.07 -1.90 7.65
CA LEU A 5 -10.71 -3.16 7.25
C LEU A 5 -10.90 -4.01 8.50
N SER A 6 -11.89 -4.90 8.51
CA SER A 6 -12.06 -5.81 9.64
C SER A 6 -10.80 -6.65 9.84
N LYS A 7 -10.58 -7.06 11.10
CA LYS A 7 -9.43 -7.88 11.48
C LYS A 7 -9.36 -9.15 10.62
N ASP A 8 -10.48 -9.83 10.47
CA ASP A 8 -10.61 -11.08 9.71
C ASP A 8 -10.28 -10.89 8.22
N MET A 9 -10.69 -9.75 7.63
CA MET A 9 -10.30 -9.42 6.25
C MET A 9 -8.80 -9.21 6.12
N ILE A 10 -8.17 -8.52 7.07
CA ILE A 10 -6.72 -8.33 7.03
C ILE A 10 -5.99 -9.68 7.16
N GLU A 11 -6.46 -10.53 8.07
CA GLU A 11 -5.89 -11.85 8.32
C GLU A 11 -6.03 -12.80 7.13
N SER A 12 -7.19 -12.82 6.47
CA SER A 12 -7.45 -13.71 5.35
C SER A 12 -6.91 -13.17 4.02
N ALA A 13 -7.08 -11.87 3.73
CA ALA A 13 -6.84 -11.31 2.40
C ALA A 13 -5.43 -10.72 2.23
N ILE A 14 -4.77 -10.29 3.33
CA ILE A 14 -3.50 -9.54 3.24
C ILE A 14 -2.35 -10.34 3.84
N LEU A 15 -2.49 -10.85 5.07
CA LEU A 15 -1.40 -11.54 5.77
C LEU A 15 -0.75 -12.70 4.98
N PRO A 16 -1.48 -13.55 4.22
CA PRO A 16 -0.87 -14.66 3.49
C PRO A 16 0.15 -14.23 2.45
N HIS A 17 0.05 -12.99 1.96
CA HIS A 17 0.94 -12.43 0.96
C HIS A 17 2.12 -11.66 1.56
N LEU A 18 2.12 -11.45 2.87
CA LEU A 18 3.20 -10.72 3.53
C LEU A 18 4.38 -11.67 3.82
N PRO A 19 5.61 -11.25 3.48
CA PRO A 19 6.78 -12.08 3.67
C PRO A 19 7.10 -12.22 5.17
N THR A 20 6.92 -13.43 5.68
CA THR A 20 7.26 -13.80 7.05
C THR A 20 8.77 -13.93 7.21
N ALA A 21 9.31 -13.52 8.35
CA ALA A 21 10.73 -13.64 8.63
C ALA A 21 11.15 -15.12 8.71
N LYS A 22 12.09 -15.54 7.86
CA LYS A 22 12.63 -16.92 7.83
C LYS A 22 13.54 -17.28 9.01
N ARG A 23 14.02 -16.28 9.78
CA ARG A 23 15.05 -16.47 10.82
C ARG A 23 14.62 -15.85 12.15
N GLY A 24 14.26 -16.72 13.10
CA GLY A 24 14.31 -16.56 14.57
C GLY A 24 13.47 -15.47 15.26
N PHE A 25 13.37 -14.26 14.69
CA PHE A 25 12.70 -13.15 15.36
C PHE A 25 11.23 -13.11 14.97
N LYS A 26 10.38 -13.80 15.74
CA LYS A 26 8.93 -13.58 15.69
C LYS A 26 8.67 -12.15 16.16
N THR A 27 8.11 -11.32 15.29
CA THR A 27 7.72 -9.96 15.67
C THR A 27 6.72 -10.08 16.82
N GLN A 28 7.08 -9.56 18.00
CA GLN A 28 6.23 -9.61 19.19
C GLN A 28 4.96 -8.74 19.05
N SER A 29 4.91 -7.86 18.06
CA SER A 29 3.75 -7.00 17.77
C SER A 29 2.84 -7.61 16.71
N ASN A 30 1.54 -7.42 16.90
CA ASN A 30 0.49 -7.93 16.03
C ASN A 30 0.63 -7.38 14.59
N LEU A 31 0.85 -8.28 13.62
CA LEU A 31 0.98 -7.93 12.20
C LEU A 31 -0.27 -7.27 11.64
N VAL A 32 -1.46 -7.66 12.13
CA VAL A 32 -2.73 -7.07 11.70
C VAL A 32 -2.79 -5.59 12.03
N GLU A 33 -2.29 -5.20 13.20
CA GLU A 33 -2.25 -3.79 13.63
C GLU A 33 -1.25 -2.98 12.81
N ILE A 34 -0.11 -3.57 12.46
CA ILE A 34 0.86 -2.96 11.54
C ILE A 34 0.20 -2.71 10.18
N VAL A 35 -0.48 -3.71 9.62
CA VAL A 35 -1.19 -3.59 8.35
C VAL A 35 -2.30 -2.55 8.44
N ASN A 36 -3.11 -2.58 9.49
CA ASN A 36 -4.16 -1.59 9.72
C ASN A 36 -3.60 -0.16 9.80
N CYS A 37 -2.45 0.04 10.47
CA CYS A 37 -1.79 1.33 10.55
C CYS A 37 -1.29 1.82 9.17
N ILE A 38 -0.78 0.90 8.34
CA ILE A 38 -0.42 1.21 6.95
C ILE A 38 -1.67 1.55 6.12
N LEU A 39 -2.74 0.76 6.23
CA LEU A 39 -4.00 1.05 5.55
C LEU A 39 -4.56 2.41 5.97
N TYR A 40 -4.45 2.78 7.25
CA TYR A 40 -4.83 4.10 7.74
C TYR A 40 -4.01 5.21 7.06
N LYS A 41 -2.68 5.03 6.97
CA LYS A 41 -1.78 5.95 6.26
C LYS A 41 -2.17 6.13 4.79
N LEU A 42 -2.55 5.04 4.12
CA LEU A 42 -2.91 5.04 2.71
C LEU A 42 -4.30 5.66 2.47
N LYS A 43 -5.28 5.33 3.33
CA LYS A 43 -6.64 5.87 3.27
C LYS A 43 -6.69 7.38 3.54
N THR A 44 -5.93 7.86 4.53
CA THR A 44 -6.02 9.26 4.98
C THR A 44 -4.97 10.18 4.37
N GLY A 45 -3.90 9.62 3.79
CA GLY A 45 -2.79 10.43 3.27
C GLY A 45 -1.92 11.11 4.34
N ILE A 46 -2.20 10.95 5.65
CA ILE A 46 -1.49 11.61 6.77
C ILE A 46 0.03 11.43 6.71
N GLN A 47 0.84 12.38 7.18
CA GLN A 47 2.30 12.19 7.19
C GLN A 47 2.70 11.07 8.15
N TRP A 48 3.74 10.28 7.83
CA TRP A 48 4.16 9.13 8.63
C TRP A 48 4.45 9.49 10.10
N HIS A 49 5.05 10.66 10.35
CA HIS A 49 5.39 11.11 11.71
C HIS A 49 4.16 11.56 12.52
N LEU A 50 3.05 11.88 11.85
CA LEU A 50 1.77 12.26 12.47
C LEU A 50 0.83 11.06 12.65
N LEU A 51 1.27 9.83 12.37
CA LEU A 51 0.42 8.67 12.55
C LEU A 51 -0.03 8.55 14.01
N PRO A 52 -1.34 8.38 14.28
CA PRO A 52 -1.86 8.23 15.63
C PRO A 52 -1.60 6.80 16.15
N VAL A 53 -0.32 6.41 16.28
CA VAL A 53 0.08 5.04 16.63
C VAL A 53 -0.50 4.58 17.96
N LYS A 54 -0.68 5.48 18.94
CA LYS A 54 -1.33 5.14 20.23
C LYS A 54 -2.78 4.69 20.08
N SER A 55 -3.48 5.16 19.05
CA SER A 55 -4.90 4.84 18.80
C SER A 55 -5.08 3.64 17.86
N LEU A 56 -4.00 3.23 17.20
CA LEU A 56 -3.97 2.18 16.16
C LEU A 56 -3.28 0.89 16.61
N PHE A 57 -2.79 0.83 17.84
CA PHE A 57 -2.19 -0.36 18.45
C PHE A 57 -2.87 -0.64 19.79
N SER A 58 -3.03 -1.91 20.15
CA SER A 58 -3.71 -2.31 21.38
C SER A 58 -2.73 -2.50 22.54
N GLU A 59 -1.87 -3.50 22.46
CA GLU A 59 -0.94 -3.87 23.53
C GLU A 59 0.42 -3.19 23.37
N ARG A 60 1.06 -3.42 22.22
CA ARG A 60 2.40 -2.92 21.94
C ARG A 60 2.36 -1.83 20.88
N VAL A 61 2.41 -0.57 21.35
CA VAL A 61 2.49 0.59 20.47
C VAL A 61 3.87 0.64 19.81
N LEU A 62 3.89 0.49 18.49
CA LEU A 62 5.10 0.66 17.70
C LEU A 62 5.33 2.13 17.34
N HIS A 63 6.60 2.51 17.27
CA HIS A 63 6.98 3.81 16.72
C HIS A 63 6.70 3.85 15.21
N TYR A 64 6.28 5.01 14.69
CA TYR A 64 5.92 5.15 13.26
C TYR A 64 7.05 4.74 12.31
N LYS A 65 8.32 4.94 12.72
CA LYS A 65 9.51 4.51 11.94
C LYS A 65 9.53 3.00 11.72
N THR A 66 9.07 2.22 12.70
CA THR A 66 8.98 0.76 12.60
C THR A 66 7.89 0.37 11.61
N VAL A 67 6.71 0.99 11.69
CA VAL A 67 5.61 0.79 10.73
C VAL A 67 6.06 1.13 9.30
N PHE A 68 6.73 2.26 9.13
CA PHE A 68 7.32 2.65 7.85
C PHE A 68 8.39 1.66 7.36
N GLY A 69 9.20 1.11 8.27
CA GLY A 69 10.17 0.07 7.96
C GLY A 69 9.52 -1.19 7.39
N HIS A 70 8.42 -1.66 8.00
CA HIS A 70 7.62 -2.76 7.48
C HIS A 70 7.05 -2.45 6.10
N TYR A 71 6.39 -1.29 5.95
CA TYR A 71 5.85 -0.84 4.67
C TYR A 71 6.91 -0.84 3.57
N ARG A 72 8.06 -0.20 3.82
CA ARG A 72 9.16 -0.10 2.86
C ARG A 72 9.76 -1.47 2.51
N LYS A 73 9.90 -2.37 3.49
CA LYS A 73 10.37 -3.74 3.26
C LYS A 73 9.40 -4.49 2.33
N TRP A 74 8.11 -4.41 2.60
CA TRP A 74 7.07 -5.08 1.82
C TRP A 74 6.91 -4.50 0.41
N CYS A 75 7.08 -3.19 0.23
CA CYS A 75 7.16 -2.57 -1.10
C CYS A 75 8.33 -3.12 -1.91
N ARG A 76 9.54 -3.20 -1.34
CA ARG A 76 10.72 -3.75 -2.05
C ARG A 76 10.58 -5.21 -2.44
N GLN A 77 9.79 -5.96 -1.68
CA GLN A 77 9.52 -7.37 -1.93
C GLN A 77 8.29 -7.59 -2.83
N ASN A 78 7.72 -6.51 -3.39
CA ASN A 78 6.50 -6.54 -4.20
C ASN A 78 5.30 -7.21 -3.51
N ALA A 79 5.27 -7.29 -2.17
CA ALA A 79 4.25 -8.01 -1.42
C ALA A 79 2.85 -7.40 -1.66
N TRP A 80 2.76 -6.07 -1.66
CA TRP A 80 1.51 -5.37 -1.97
C TRP A 80 1.00 -5.62 -3.39
N LYS A 81 1.93 -5.68 -4.36
CA LYS A 81 1.61 -5.98 -5.76
C LYS A 81 1.12 -7.43 -5.89
N ALA A 82 1.78 -8.38 -5.24
CA ALA A 82 1.38 -9.78 -5.24
C ALA A 82 -0.02 -9.96 -4.61
N CYS A 83 -0.24 -9.38 -3.43
CA CYS A 83 -1.55 -9.36 -2.76
C CYS A 83 -2.65 -8.79 -3.68
N TRP A 84 -2.40 -7.64 -4.30
CA TRP A 84 -3.34 -7.03 -5.25
C TRP A 84 -3.68 -7.95 -6.43
N ILE A 85 -2.67 -8.56 -7.06
CA ILE A 85 -2.87 -9.46 -8.20
C ILE A 85 -3.70 -10.67 -7.79
N THR A 86 -3.42 -11.27 -6.63
CA THR A 86 -4.19 -12.42 -6.14
C THR A 86 -5.64 -12.04 -5.87
N LEU A 87 -5.89 -10.96 -5.14
CA LEU A 87 -7.26 -10.49 -4.87
C LEU A 87 -8.03 -10.17 -6.15
N LEU A 88 -7.36 -9.57 -7.13
CA LEU A 88 -7.94 -9.27 -8.44
C LEU A 88 -8.29 -10.58 -9.19
N SER A 89 -7.43 -11.59 -9.12
CA SER A 89 -7.65 -12.88 -9.77
C SER A 89 -8.84 -13.64 -9.17
N GLU A 90 -8.99 -13.60 -7.84
CA GLU A 90 -10.09 -14.25 -7.11
C GLU A 90 -11.43 -13.56 -7.35
N ASN A 91 -11.42 -12.24 -7.54
CA ASN A 91 -12.62 -11.45 -7.77
C ASN A 91 -12.86 -11.10 -9.26
N LYS A 92 -12.14 -11.76 -10.17
CA LYS A 92 -12.22 -11.47 -11.62
C LYS A 92 -13.64 -11.53 -12.16
N ALA A 93 -14.45 -12.49 -11.69
CA ALA A 93 -15.84 -12.65 -12.11
C ALA A 93 -16.74 -11.47 -11.69
N LYS A 94 -16.33 -10.67 -10.70
CA LYS A 94 -17.07 -9.50 -10.21
C LYS A 94 -16.63 -8.19 -10.88
N LEU A 95 -15.54 -8.23 -11.66
CA LEU A 95 -14.99 -7.05 -12.32
C LEU A 95 -15.56 -6.95 -13.73
N ASN A 96 -16.18 -5.81 -14.04
CA ASN A 96 -16.57 -5.51 -15.39
C ASN A 96 -15.36 -4.92 -16.13
N LEU A 97 -14.72 -5.76 -16.93
CA LEU A 97 -13.54 -5.41 -17.73
C LEU A 97 -13.92 -4.95 -19.15
N SER A 98 -15.21 -4.75 -19.45
CA SER A 98 -15.65 -4.28 -20.77
C SER A 98 -15.20 -2.85 -21.09
N SER A 99 -14.96 -2.05 -20.05
CA SER A 99 -14.30 -0.75 -20.14
C SER A 99 -13.12 -0.67 -19.17
N GLY A 100 -12.01 -0.11 -19.64
CA GLY A 100 -10.83 0.16 -18.83
C GLY A 100 -10.31 1.55 -19.14
N ASP A 101 -10.35 2.44 -18.15
CA ASP A 101 -9.85 3.80 -18.29
C ASP A 101 -8.39 3.85 -17.89
N VAL A 102 -7.55 4.37 -18.78
CA VAL A 102 -6.12 4.59 -18.54
C VAL A 102 -5.88 6.09 -18.49
N ASP A 103 -5.54 6.59 -17.31
CA ASP A 103 -5.15 7.99 -17.12
C ASP A 103 -3.65 8.12 -16.83
N GLY A 104 -3.04 9.12 -17.45
CA GLY A 104 -1.62 9.41 -17.35
C GLY A 104 -1.38 10.72 -16.63
N SER A 105 -0.76 10.66 -15.45
CA SER A 105 -0.36 11.84 -14.69
C SER A 105 1.15 12.06 -14.73
N HIS A 106 1.59 13.32 -14.74
CA HIS A 106 3.00 13.69 -14.66
C HIS A 106 3.34 14.33 -13.32
N THR A 107 4.27 13.75 -12.58
CA THR A 107 4.78 14.32 -11.31
C THR A 107 6.22 14.79 -11.49
N THR A 108 6.55 15.95 -10.90
CA THR A 108 7.92 16.50 -10.94
C THR A 108 8.89 15.61 -10.18
N ALA A 109 9.99 15.23 -10.83
CA ALA A 109 11.01 14.33 -10.27
C ALA A 109 12.23 15.14 -9.81
N ILE A 110 12.06 15.94 -8.75
CA ILE A 110 13.09 16.90 -8.28
C ILE A 110 14.38 16.20 -7.85
N ARG A 111 14.27 14.97 -7.30
CA ARG A 111 15.40 14.16 -6.83
C ARG A 111 15.72 12.98 -7.75
N GLY A 112 15.26 13.03 -9.01
CA GLY A 112 15.36 11.91 -9.95
C GLY A 112 14.30 10.83 -9.75
N GLY A 113 14.37 9.81 -10.59
CA GLY A 113 13.49 8.64 -10.64
C GLY A 113 14.06 7.65 -11.65
N GLU A 114 13.67 6.37 -11.59
CA GLU A 114 14.19 5.33 -12.47
C GLU A 114 13.95 5.65 -13.96
N GLN A 115 12.83 6.31 -14.27
CA GLN A 115 12.53 6.84 -15.59
C GLN A 115 12.02 8.28 -15.46
N THR A 116 12.82 9.23 -15.96
CA THR A 116 12.47 10.67 -15.97
C THR A 116 12.76 11.25 -17.33
N ALA A 117 11.91 12.17 -17.77
CA ALA A 117 12.13 12.96 -18.99
C ALA A 117 11.78 14.43 -18.74
N TYR A 118 12.41 15.32 -19.52
CA TYR A 118 12.06 16.73 -19.46
C TYR A 118 10.69 16.96 -20.10
N GLN A 119 9.81 17.69 -19.42
CA GLN A 119 8.46 17.99 -19.89
C GLN A 119 8.37 19.49 -20.20
N GLY A 120 8.11 19.81 -21.48
CA GLY A 120 8.14 21.19 -21.99
C GLY A 120 7.10 22.12 -21.36
N ARG A 121 5.84 21.68 -21.24
CA ARG A 121 4.75 22.46 -20.62
C ARG A 121 5.05 22.83 -19.16
N LYS A 122 5.67 21.93 -18.39
CA LYS A 122 6.00 22.09 -16.97
C LYS A 122 7.41 22.63 -16.75
N LYS A 123 8.22 22.74 -17.81
CA LYS A 123 9.63 23.16 -17.82
C LYS A 123 10.49 22.48 -16.74
N ARG A 124 10.23 21.21 -16.46
CA ARG A 124 10.93 20.43 -15.41
C ARG A 124 11.08 18.97 -15.83
N LYS A 125 12.04 18.25 -15.21
CA LYS A 125 12.08 16.79 -15.28
C LYS A 125 10.90 16.20 -14.53
N THR A 126 10.17 15.30 -15.18
CA THR A 126 8.99 14.63 -14.64
C THR A 126 9.08 13.12 -14.84
N THR A 127 8.38 12.38 -13.99
CA THR A 127 8.08 10.95 -14.18
C THR A 127 6.60 10.82 -14.49
N ALA A 128 6.27 9.93 -15.43
CA ALA A 128 4.91 9.55 -15.74
C ALA A 128 4.42 8.48 -14.75
N ILE A 129 3.19 8.63 -14.27
CA ILE A 129 2.47 7.62 -13.50
C ILE A 129 1.19 7.33 -14.27
N SER A 130 1.04 6.08 -14.70
CA SER A 130 -0.19 5.60 -15.34
C SER A 130 -1.07 4.92 -14.29
N MET A 131 -2.34 5.30 -14.22
CA MET A 131 -3.35 4.66 -13.40
C MET A 131 -4.35 3.95 -14.30
N VAL A 132 -4.75 2.74 -13.92
CA VAL A 132 -5.74 1.93 -14.64
C VAL A 132 -6.94 1.71 -13.74
N TYR A 133 -8.12 2.04 -14.24
CA TYR A 133 -9.40 1.85 -13.56
C TYR A 133 -10.22 0.77 -14.26
N ALA A 134 -10.95 -0.02 -13.49
CA ALA A 134 -11.96 -0.96 -13.96
C ALA A 134 -13.24 -0.76 -13.17
N SER A 135 -14.39 -0.92 -13.83
CA SER A 135 -15.69 -0.79 -13.17
C SER A 135 -16.07 -2.07 -12.44
N LEU A 136 -16.79 -1.96 -11.31
CA LEU A 136 -17.44 -3.11 -10.70
C LEU A 136 -18.64 -3.49 -11.58
N GLY A 137 -18.79 -4.78 -11.91
CA GLY A 137 -19.97 -5.25 -12.62
C GLY A 137 -21.18 -5.18 -11.70
N VAL A 138 -22.23 -4.51 -12.17
CA VAL A 138 -23.56 -4.50 -11.55
C VAL A 138 -24.35 -5.68 -12.08
#